data_AF-A0A9D1NXK4-F1
#
_entry.id   AF-A0A9D1NXK4-F1
#
_cell.length_a   1.000
_cell.length_b   1.000
_cell.length_c   1.000
_cell.angle_alpha   90.00
_cell.angle_beta   90.00
_cell.angle_gamma   90.00
#
_symmetry.space_group_name_H-M   'P 1'
#
loop_
_entity.id
_entity.type
_entity.pdbx_description
1 polymer ?
#
loop_
_entity_poly.entity_id
_entity_poly.type
_entity_poly.pdbx_seq_one_letter_code
_entity_poly.pdbx_strand_id
1 'polypeptide(L)'
;MKHIGIVCEGPTDYIILKGVINRITGEENTYVMLQPEDDLTGKYGNGWKGVWKWCHDNASIRKELMKDVWPALDLLVVQMDGDVSRKEKSVHCWCETTQCSHKDEWNPLECDSSPLRRDSCPIILPCPGHEASVGGYMLHLKGLLAEWLEGTEDTCIVIPCDSTEAWVVAAYDQMENVETIEAPWEHIIAHGKFYHDVRIPGQKKRVRIFEQFVPVVCENWSKVTELCESARDFEKALLALV
;
A
#
# COMPACT_ATOMS: atom_id res chain seq x y z
N MET A 1 5.66 23.17 2.03
CA MET A 1 6.18 22.23 1.03
C MET A 1 7.02 21.22 1.76
N LYS A 2 6.74 19.93 1.60
CA LYS A 2 7.51 18.84 2.18
C LYS A 2 8.35 18.11 1.12
N HIS A 3 9.40 17.43 1.56
CA HIS A 3 10.18 16.48 0.79
C HIS A 3 9.92 15.06 1.30
N ILE A 4 9.25 14.25 0.48
CA ILE A 4 8.60 13.02 0.94
C ILE A 4 9.21 11.81 0.23
N GLY A 5 9.67 10.82 1.02
CA GLY A 5 10.05 9.51 0.49
C GLY A 5 8.83 8.63 0.32
N ILE A 6 8.73 7.89 -0.79
CA ILE A 6 7.65 6.93 -1.02
C ILE A 6 8.23 5.54 -1.27
N VAL A 7 7.76 4.58 -0.49
CA VAL A 7 7.99 3.13 -0.65
C VAL A 7 6.63 2.53 -0.98
N CYS A 8 6.43 2.06 -2.20
CA CYS A 8 5.16 1.51 -2.66
C CYS A 8 5.36 0.24 -3.49
N GLU A 9 4.28 -0.49 -3.76
CA GLU A 9 4.36 -1.77 -4.49
C GLU A 9 4.77 -1.59 -5.94
N GLY A 10 4.26 -0.55 -6.58
CA GLY A 10 4.43 -0.34 -7.99
C GLY A 10 4.50 1.13 -8.40
N PRO A 11 4.98 1.39 -9.62
CA PRO A 11 5.05 2.75 -10.16
C PRO A 11 3.67 3.40 -10.36
N THR A 12 2.60 2.62 -10.46
CA THR A 12 1.22 3.14 -10.59
C THR A 12 0.72 3.73 -9.29
N ASP A 13 1.01 3.06 -8.16
CA ASP A 13 0.65 3.51 -6.82
C ASP A 13 1.37 4.81 -6.47
N TYR A 14 2.66 4.91 -6.81
CA TYR A 14 3.45 6.13 -6.67
C TYR A 14 2.77 7.36 -7.29
N ILE A 15 2.18 7.21 -8.48
CA ILE A 15 1.51 8.32 -9.19
C ILE A 15 0.24 8.76 -8.48
N ILE A 16 -0.58 7.81 -8.01
CA ILE A 16 -1.80 8.11 -7.25
C ILE A 16 -1.44 8.77 -5.92
N LEU A 17 -0.51 8.18 -5.17
CA LEU A 17 -0.07 8.70 -3.87
C LEU A 17 0.43 10.13 -3.97
N LYS A 18 1.27 10.46 -4.96
CA LYS A 18 1.75 11.84 -5.16
C LYS A 18 0.62 12.85 -5.37
N GLY A 19 -0.34 12.50 -6.23
CA GLY A 19 -1.49 13.37 -6.49
C GLY A 19 -2.31 13.58 -5.23
N VAL A 20 -2.63 12.49 -4.54
CA VAL A 20 -3.44 12.50 -3.32
C VAL A 20 -2.74 13.22 -2.17
N ILE A 21 -1.43 13.03 -1.96
CA ILE A 21 -0.65 13.73 -0.92
C ILE A 21 -0.67 15.23 -1.17
N ASN A 22 -0.44 15.69 -2.40
CA ASN A 22 -0.59 17.11 -2.74
C ASN A 22 -2.01 17.62 -2.46
N ARG A 23 -3.02 16.81 -2.79
CA ARG A 23 -4.43 17.16 -2.54
C ARG A 23 -4.77 17.28 -1.05
N ILE A 24 -4.24 16.40 -0.21
CA ILE A 24 -4.44 16.39 1.25
C ILE A 24 -3.71 17.54 1.91
N THR A 25 -2.43 17.74 1.56
CA THR A 25 -1.59 18.81 2.15
C THR A 25 -1.96 20.21 1.64
N GLY A 26 -2.66 20.29 0.51
CA GLY A 26 -3.06 21.57 -0.10
C GLY A 26 -1.92 22.32 -0.80
N GLU A 27 -0.78 21.65 -1.03
CA GLU A 27 0.40 22.23 -1.67
C GLU A 27 1.13 21.22 -2.56
N GLU A 28 1.97 21.71 -3.47
CA GLU A 28 2.87 20.86 -4.25
C GLU A 28 4.09 20.47 -3.42
N ASN A 29 4.22 19.17 -3.13
CA ASN A 29 5.37 18.60 -2.44
C ASN A 29 6.40 18.06 -3.44
N THR A 30 7.59 17.76 -2.92
CA THR A 30 8.65 17.10 -3.66
C THR A 30 8.78 15.65 -3.19
N TYR A 31 9.17 14.75 -4.10
CA TYR A 31 9.05 13.31 -3.87
C TYR A 31 10.28 12.55 -4.33
N VAL A 32 10.63 11.51 -3.57
CA VAL A 32 11.64 10.51 -3.92
C VAL A 32 10.98 9.14 -3.89
N MET A 33 11.03 8.41 -5.01
CA MET A 33 10.60 7.01 -5.05
C MET A 33 11.75 6.16 -4.53
N LEU A 34 11.63 5.69 -3.29
CA LEU A 34 12.63 4.85 -2.62
C LEU A 34 12.45 3.37 -2.98
N GLN A 35 11.21 2.97 -3.26
CA GLN A 35 10.83 1.63 -3.70
C GLN A 35 9.51 1.73 -4.49
N PRO A 36 9.38 1.12 -5.68
CA PRO A 36 10.43 0.39 -6.40
C PRO A 36 11.59 1.30 -6.83
N GLU A 37 12.80 0.76 -6.83
CA GLU A 37 13.99 1.46 -7.34
C GLU A 37 13.83 1.68 -8.86
N ASP A 38 14.19 2.88 -9.34
CA ASP A 38 14.15 3.23 -10.78
C ASP A 38 15.39 2.74 -11.54
N ASP A 39 16.18 1.85 -10.92
CA ASP A 39 17.39 1.31 -11.51
C ASP A 39 17.21 -0.12 -12.02
N LEU A 40 18.15 -0.55 -12.87
CA LEU A 40 18.14 -1.89 -13.46
C LEU A 40 18.45 -3.01 -12.44
N THR A 41 18.82 -2.65 -11.20
CA THR A 41 19.19 -3.64 -10.18
C THR A 41 17.96 -4.27 -9.55
N GLY A 42 16.87 -3.49 -9.41
CA GLY A 42 15.60 -3.98 -8.88
C GLY A 42 15.79 -4.78 -7.60
N LYS A 43 16.61 -4.27 -6.67
CA LYS A 43 17.17 -5.00 -5.53
C LYS A 43 16.10 -5.75 -4.72
N TYR A 44 14.92 -5.14 -4.61
CA TYR A 44 13.78 -5.68 -3.87
C TYR A 44 12.67 -6.24 -4.78
N GLY A 45 12.71 -5.97 -6.09
CA GLY A 45 11.64 -6.29 -7.04
C GLY A 45 10.40 -5.40 -6.88
N ASN A 46 9.32 -5.72 -7.60
CA ASN A 46 8.02 -5.04 -7.48
C ASN A 46 7.04 -5.87 -6.62
N GLY A 47 5.98 -5.22 -6.13
CA GLY A 47 4.93 -5.82 -5.31
C GLY A 47 5.24 -5.79 -3.82
N TRP A 48 4.30 -6.30 -3.03
CA TRP A 48 4.33 -6.28 -1.56
C TRP A 48 5.63 -6.83 -0.94
N LYS A 49 6.23 -7.87 -1.52
CA LYS A 49 7.51 -8.43 -1.04
C LYS A 49 8.66 -7.43 -1.15
N GLY A 50 8.64 -6.58 -2.17
CA GLY A 50 9.64 -5.53 -2.34
C GLY A 50 9.50 -4.44 -1.27
N VAL A 51 8.27 -4.01 -0.99
CA VAL A 51 7.96 -3.08 0.11
C VAL A 51 8.40 -3.64 1.45
N TRP A 52 8.05 -4.89 1.74
CA TRP A 52 8.42 -5.56 2.97
C TRP A 52 9.94 -5.71 3.12
N LYS A 53 10.62 -6.18 2.09
CA LYS A 53 12.08 -6.34 2.13
C LYS A 53 12.77 -5.00 2.33
N TRP A 54 12.27 -3.94 1.69
CA TRP A 54 12.77 -2.59 1.93
C TRP A 54 12.59 -2.18 3.40
N CYS A 55 11.40 -2.38 3.98
CA CYS A 55 11.15 -2.03 5.38
C CYS A 55 12.11 -2.78 6.31
N HIS A 56 12.24 -4.08 6.15
CA HIS A 56 13.14 -4.92 6.94
C HIS A 56 14.62 -4.50 6.81
N ASP A 57 15.12 -4.33 5.59
CA ASP A 57 16.55 -4.07 5.37
C ASP A 57 16.95 -2.64 5.78
N ASN A 58 16.00 -1.70 5.86
CA ASN A 58 16.27 -0.29 6.15
C ASN A 58 15.75 0.19 7.52
N ALA A 59 15.02 -0.63 8.28
CA ALA A 59 14.40 -0.25 9.55
C ALA A 59 15.38 0.42 10.52
N SER A 60 16.47 -0.29 10.84
CA SER A 60 17.49 0.17 11.80
C SER A 60 18.24 1.43 11.36
N ILE A 61 18.29 1.72 10.05
CA ILE A 61 18.99 2.87 9.47
C ILE A 61 18.04 3.93 8.89
N ARG A 62 16.72 3.79 9.08
CA ARG A 62 15.71 4.63 8.39
C ARG A 62 15.94 6.11 8.61
N LYS A 63 16.22 6.51 9.86
CA LYS A 63 16.45 7.93 10.22
C LYS A 63 17.74 8.49 9.62
N GLU A 64 18.74 7.65 9.36
CA GLU A 64 19.97 8.03 8.65
C GLU A 64 19.67 8.15 7.16
N LEU A 65 19.01 7.16 6.57
CA LEU A 65 18.57 7.17 5.18
C LEU A 65 17.77 8.43 4.85
N MET A 66 16.79 8.80 5.69
CA MET A 66 16.00 10.02 5.50
C MET A 66 16.84 11.31 5.52
N LYS A 67 17.93 11.35 6.29
CA LYS A 67 18.84 12.51 6.36
C LYS A 67 19.84 12.55 5.21
N ASP A 68 20.20 11.39 4.69
CA ASP A 68 21.21 11.22 3.63
C ASP A 68 20.65 11.53 2.23
N VAL A 69 19.32 11.46 2.05
CA VAL A 69 18.66 12.02 0.87
C VAL A 69 18.85 13.54 0.85
N TRP A 70 19.07 14.13 -0.33
CA TRP A 70 19.24 15.57 -0.48
C TRP A 70 18.17 16.20 -1.40
N PRO A 71 17.35 17.14 -0.90
CA PRO A 71 17.21 17.57 0.51
C PRO A 71 16.83 16.42 1.45
N ALA A 72 16.99 16.60 2.76
CA ALA A 72 16.55 15.58 3.72
C ALA A 72 15.03 15.37 3.63
N LEU A 73 14.59 14.12 3.81
CA LEU A 73 13.18 13.77 3.82
C LEU A 73 12.52 14.28 5.12
N ASP A 74 11.37 14.92 4.98
CA ASP A 74 10.54 15.36 6.10
C ASP A 74 9.72 14.20 6.69
N LEU A 75 9.25 13.29 5.83
CA LEU A 75 8.48 12.11 6.21
C LEU A 75 8.59 11.00 5.16
N LEU A 76 8.25 9.79 5.58
CA LEU A 76 8.16 8.60 4.73
C LEU A 76 6.69 8.20 4.54
N VAL A 77 6.33 7.80 3.32
CA VAL A 77 5.05 7.14 3.04
C VAL A 77 5.35 5.71 2.59
N VAL A 78 4.80 4.73 3.30
CA VAL A 78 4.94 3.30 2.99
C VAL A 78 3.57 2.76 2.59
N GLN A 79 3.44 2.33 1.35
CA GLN A 79 2.22 1.78 0.78
C GLN A 79 2.38 0.30 0.46
N MET A 80 1.38 -0.49 0.84
CA MET A 80 1.25 -1.90 0.46
C MET A 80 -0.22 -2.21 0.20
N ASP A 81 -0.49 -2.96 -0.86
CA ASP A 81 -1.84 -3.36 -1.29
C ASP A 81 -2.48 -4.29 -0.23
N GLY A 82 -3.77 -4.10 0.00
CA GLY A 82 -4.53 -4.87 0.97
C GLY A 82 -4.89 -6.28 0.50
N ASP A 83 -4.73 -6.59 -0.79
CA ASP A 83 -5.06 -7.91 -1.35
C ASP A 83 -4.17 -9.04 -0.79
N VAL A 84 -2.97 -8.66 -0.33
CA VAL A 84 -1.99 -9.52 0.31
C VAL A 84 -2.59 -10.27 1.50
N SER A 85 -3.41 -9.61 2.33
CA SER A 85 -4.00 -10.25 3.51
C SER A 85 -5.03 -11.33 3.17
N ARG A 86 -5.52 -11.38 1.92
CA ARG A 86 -6.47 -12.40 1.43
C ARG A 86 -5.76 -13.51 0.67
N LYS A 87 -4.66 -13.21 -0.01
CA LYS A 87 -4.01 -14.12 -0.96
C LYS A 87 -2.80 -14.84 -0.37
N GLU A 88 -2.14 -14.24 0.62
CA GLU A 88 -0.80 -14.65 1.03
C GLU A 88 -0.75 -15.22 2.46
N LYS A 89 -0.56 -16.54 2.57
CA LYS A 89 -0.37 -17.23 3.86
C LYS A 89 0.82 -16.72 4.66
N SER A 90 1.80 -16.14 3.96
CA SER A 90 3.00 -15.55 4.53
C SER A 90 2.74 -14.22 5.23
N VAL A 91 1.49 -13.73 5.27
CA VAL A 91 1.12 -12.48 5.94
C VAL A 91 0.27 -12.76 7.17
N HIS A 92 0.76 -13.68 7.98
CA HIS A 92 0.07 -14.15 9.17
C HIS A 92 0.07 -13.14 10.32
N CYS A 93 -0.99 -13.14 11.14
CA CYS A 93 -1.01 -12.34 12.37
C CYS A 93 -0.11 -12.93 13.45
N TRP A 94 0.57 -12.07 14.20
CA TRP A 94 1.28 -12.40 15.44
C TRP A 94 0.39 -12.32 16.68
N CYS A 95 -0.92 -12.29 16.49
CA CYS A 95 -1.95 -12.37 17.51
C CYS A 95 -1.72 -13.58 18.43
N GLU A 96 -2.10 -13.48 19.70
CA GLU A 96 -2.00 -14.59 20.66
C GLU A 96 -2.73 -15.86 20.18
N THR A 97 -3.81 -15.69 19.44
CA THR A 97 -4.63 -16.79 18.92
C THR A 97 -3.98 -17.54 17.75
N THR A 98 -2.93 -17.01 17.13
CA THR A 98 -2.27 -17.66 16.00
C THR A 98 -1.40 -18.81 16.46
N GLN A 99 -1.67 -20.02 15.95
CA GLN A 99 -0.85 -21.20 16.19
C GLN A 99 0.18 -21.37 15.07
N CYS A 100 1.43 -20.96 15.33
CA CYS A 100 2.56 -21.12 14.41
C CYS A 100 3.79 -21.57 15.20
N SER A 101 4.48 -22.63 14.74
CA SER A 101 5.69 -23.14 15.38
C SER A 101 6.91 -22.22 15.22
N HIS A 102 6.82 -21.22 14.36
CA HIS A 102 7.89 -20.26 14.06
C HIS A 102 7.50 -18.82 14.44
N LYS A 103 6.43 -18.66 15.23
CA LYS A 103 5.99 -17.36 15.72
C LYS A 103 7.13 -16.70 16.49
N ASP A 104 7.37 -15.42 16.24
CA ASP A 104 8.42 -14.60 16.86
C ASP A 104 9.88 -15.03 16.54
N GLU A 105 10.07 -16.11 15.77
CA GLU A 105 11.40 -16.61 15.41
C GLU A 105 11.83 -16.13 14.03
N TRP A 106 10.96 -16.20 13.02
CA TRP A 106 11.30 -15.96 11.61
C TRP A 106 10.44 -14.87 10.98
N ASN A 107 11.00 -14.20 9.97
CA ASN A 107 10.21 -13.34 9.11
C ASN A 107 9.17 -14.18 8.35
N PRO A 108 7.88 -13.81 8.38
CA PRO A 108 6.83 -14.53 7.66
C PRO A 108 7.07 -14.75 6.16
N LEU A 109 7.88 -13.91 5.49
CA LEU A 109 8.33 -14.12 4.12
C LEU A 109 9.17 -15.38 3.94
N GLU A 110 9.95 -15.75 4.95
CA GLU A 110 10.79 -16.93 4.90
C GLU A 110 9.96 -18.21 4.88
N CYS A 111 8.68 -18.15 5.27
CA CYS A 111 7.76 -19.26 5.11
C CYS A 111 7.47 -19.59 3.64
N ASP A 112 7.58 -18.62 2.73
CA ASP A 112 7.40 -18.83 1.28
C ASP A 112 8.67 -19.31 0.57
N SER A 113 9.81 -19.42 1.27
CA SER A 113 11.08 -19.89 0.70
C SER A 113 11.02 -21.32 0.15
N SER A 114 10.01 -22.11 0.53
CA SER A 114 9.75 -23.44 0.00
C SER A 114 8.24 -23.69 -0.15
N PRO A 115 7.75 -24.19 -1.31
CA PRO A 115 6.34 -24.51 -1.51
C PRO A 115 5.78 -25.47 -0.44
N LEU A 116 6.57 -26.45 -0.02
CA LEU A 116 6.19 -27.42 1.00
C LEU A 116 5.94 -26.74 2.38
N ARG A 117 6.71 -25.70 2.70
CA ARG A 117 6.54 -24.94 3.95
C ARG A 117 5.30 -24.06 3.90
N ARG A 118 5.09 -23.34 2.79
CA ARG A 118 3.88 -22.53 2.60
C ARG A 118 2.61 -23.37 2.67
N ASP A 119 2.60 -24.51 1.98
CA ASP A 119 1.41 -25.34 1.88
C ASP A 119 1.04 -25.99 3.22
N SER A 120 2.05 -26.32 4.03
CA SER A 120 1.86 -26.89 5.38
C SER A 120 1.57 -25.84 6.47
N CYS A 121 1.66 -24.55 6.15
CA CYS A 121 1.36 -23.46 7.09
C CYS A 121 -0.13 -23.53 7.51
N PRO A 122 -0.44 -23.75 8.80
CA PRO A 122 -1.81 -23.97 9.29
C PRO A 122 -2.62 -22.67 9.44
N ILE A 123 -2.04 -21.54 9.06
CA ILE A 123 -2.59 -20.22 9.34
C ILE A 123 -3.75 -19.91 8.40
N ILE A 124 -4.84 -19.41 8.98
CA ILE A 124 -6.02 -18.91 8.28
C ILE A 124 -6.07 -17.39 8.49
N LEU A 125 -6.28 -16.66 7.40
CA LEU A 125 -6.50 -15.22 7.40
C LEU A 125 -7.99 -14.91 7.10
N PRO A 126 -8.61 -13.94 7.80
CA PRO A 126 -8.07 -13.23 8.95
C PRO A 126 -7.98 -14.18 10.15
N CYS A 127 -6.99 -13.98 11.01
CA CYS A 127 -6.87 -14.79 12.23
C CYS A 127 -8.05 -14.49 13.19
N PRO A 128 -8.33 -15.35 14.18
CA PRO A 128 -9.43 -15.14 15.13
C PRO A 128 -9.38 -13.81 15.90
N GLY A 129 -8.20 -13.19 16.05
CA GLY A 129 -8.01 -11.90 16.70
C GLY A 129 -8.32 -10.68 15.82
N HIS A 130 -8.60 -10.86 14.53
CA HIS A 130 -8.92 -9.79 13.59
C HIS A 130 -10.32 -9.98 13.00
N GLU A 131 -11.08 -8.90 12.92
CA GLU A 131 -12.38 -8.90 12.25
C GLU A 131 -12.19 -9.11 10.74
N ALA A 132 -13.08 -9.89 10.12
CA ALA A 132 -13.15 -10.04 8.67
C ALA A 132 -13.82 -8.82 7.99
N SER A 133 -13.33 -7.63 8.33
CA SER A 133 -13.77 -6.33 7.81
C SER A 133 -12.61 -5.61 7.13
N VAL A 134 -12.91 -4.60 6.30
CA VAL A 134 -11.88 -3.76 5.65
C VAL A 134 -10.93 -3.18 6.70
N GLY A 135 -11.48 -2.55 7.75
CA GLY A 135 -10.70 -2.03 8.86
C GLY A 135 -9.86 -3.09 9.58
N GLY A 136 -10.38 -4.30 9.77
CA GLY A 136 -9.64 -5.41 10.40
C GLY A 136 -8.40 -5.84 9.61
N TYR A 137 -8.52 -6.02 8.29
CA TYR A 137 -7.38 -6.34 7.43
C TYR A 137 -6.38 -5.19 7.34
N MET A 138 -6.87 -3.95 7.22
CA MET A 138 -6.04 -2.76 7.17
C MET A 138 -5.21 -2.62 8.46
N LEU A 139 -5.84 -2.75 9.63
CA LEU A 139 -5.17 -2.68 10.92
C LEU A 139 -4.08 -3.75 11.06
N HIS A 140 -4.38 -4.98 10.66
CA HIS A 140 -3.43 -6.09 10.66
C HIS A 140 -2.18 -5.76 9.81
N LEU A 141 -2.36 -5.35 8.57
CA LEU A 141 -1.25 -5.06 7.66
C LEU A 141 -0.43 -3.84 8.11
N LYS A 142 -1.08 -2.80 8.65
CA LYS A 142 -0.39 -1.64 9.25
C LYS A 142 0.44 -2.05 10.46
N GLY A 143 -0.11 -2.91 11.32
CA GLY A 143 0.59 -3.46 12.48
C GLY A 143 1.85 -4.21 12.09
N LEU A 144 1.75 -5.11 11.10
CA LEU A 144 2.92 -5.82 10.58
C LEU A 144 3.99 -4.86 10.07
N LEU A 145 3.64 -3.92 9.18
CA LEU A 145 4.62 -2.96 8.67
C LEU A 145 5.25 -2.11 9.78
N ALA A 146 4.48 -1.70 10.79
CA ALA A 146 4.96 -0.90 11.91
C ALA A 146 5.96 -1.67 12.79
N GLU A 147 5.71 -2.95 13.06
CA GLU A 147 6.63 -3.82 13.81
C GLU A 147 8.00 -3.90 13.11
N TRP A 148 8.00 -4.07 11.78
CA TRP A 148 9.23 -4.18 11.00
C TRP A 148 9.98 -2.88 10.84
N LEU A 149 9.31 -1.73 10.88
CA LEU A 149 9.95 -0.43 10.74
C LEU A 149 10.67 0.05 12.01
N GLU A 150 10.58 -0.65 13.14
CA GLU A 150 11.22 -0.25 14.43
C GLU A 150 10.83 1.17 14.90
N GLY A 151 9.58 1.58 14.64
CA GLY A 151 9.02 2.90 15.00
C GLY A 151 8.43 3.62 13.79
N THR A 152 7.45 4.52 13.98
CA THR A 152 6.70 5.13 12.87
C THR A 152 6.42 6.61 13.06
N GLU A 153 7.19 7.31 13.91
CA GLU A 153 6.92 8.72 14.26
C GLU A 153 6.92 9.67 13.05
N ASP A 154 7.72 9.34 12.03
CA ASP A 154 7.96 10.09 10.80
C ASP A 154 7.43 9.35 9.56
N THR A 155 6.58 8.33 9.76
CA THR A 155 6.15 7.42 8.70
C THR A 155 4.63 7.29 8.64
N CYS A 156 4.07 7.55 7.46
CA CYS A 156 2.68 7.29 7.12
C CYS A 156 2.56 5.92 6.44
N ILE A 157 1.88 4.97 7.09
CA ILE A 157 1.59 3.65 6.49
C ILE A 157 0.22 3.68 5.82
N VAL A 158 0.16 3.23 4.58
CA VAL A 158 -1.00 3.31 3.69
C VAL A 158 -1.35 1.92 3.17
N ILE A 159 -2.53 1.42 3.51
CA ILE A 159 -3.02 0.13 3.05
C ILE A 159 -4.36 0.32 2.34
N PRO A 160 -4.37 0.58 1.03
CA PRO A 160 -5.61 0.60 0.27
C PRO A 160 -6.28 -0.78 0.31
N CYS A 161 -7.61 -0.84 0.33
CA CYS A 161 -8.28 -2.14 0.32
C CYS A 161 -8.22 -2.78 -1.08
N ASP A 162 -7.76 -4.03 -1.14
CA ASP A 162 -7.24 -4.65 -2.37
C ASP A 162 -6.05 -3.88 -2.94
N SER A 163 -6.26 -2.68 -3.48
CA SER A 163 -5.24 -1.87 -4.14
C SER A 163 -5.64 -0.41 -4.29
N THR A 164 -4.72 0.47 -4.72
CA THR A 164 -5.02 1.90 -4.95
C THR A 164 -6.11 2.13 -6.01
N GLU A 165 -6.40 1.13 -6.86
CA GLU A 165 -7.48 1.22 -7.84
C GLU A 165 -8.87 1.28 -7.20
N ALA A 166 -9.06 0.80 -5.97
CA ALA A 166 -10.32 0.99 -5.24
C ALA A 166 -10.64 2.49 -5.06
N TRP A 167 -9.62 3.33 -4.88
CA TRP A 167 -9.78 4.78 -4.78
C TRP A 167 -10.10 5.42 -6.13
N VAL A 168 -9.52 4.88 -7.21
CA VAL A 168 -9.88 5.28 -8.58
C VAL A 168 -11.35 4.99 -8.84
N VAL A 169 -11.82 3.77 -8.53
CA VAL A 169 -13.22 3.39 -8.72
C VAL A 169 -14.16 4.24 -7.83
N ALA A 170 -13.81 4.50 -6.58
CA ALA A 170 -14.57 5.42 -5.72
C ALA A 170 -14.71 6.82 -6.33
N ALA A 171 -13.64 7.35 -6.92
CA ALA A 171 -13.65 8.69 -7.48
C ALA A 171 -14.50 8.81 -8.74
N TYR A 172 -14.50 7.78 -9.59
CA TYR A 172 -15.19 7.78 -10.88
C TYR A 172 -16.64 7.27 -10.78
N ASP A 173 -16.84 6.14 -10.11
CA ASP A 173 -18.12 5.45 -10.08
C ASP A 173 -18.94 5.78 -8.83
N GLN A 174 -18.31 6.35 -7.80
CA GLN A 174 -18.92 6.65 -6.50
C GLN A 174 -19.66 5.45 -5.90
N MET A 175 -19.12 4.25 -6.15
CA MET A 175 -19.73 2.98 -5.79
C MET A 175 -19.66 2.74 -4.28
N GLU A 176 -20.79 2.42 -3.66
CA GLU A 176 -20.84 1.96 -2.28
C GLU A 176 -20.11 0.61 -2.14
N ASN A 177 -19.40 0.42 -1.03
CA ASN A 177 -18.66 -0.82 -0.72
C ASN A 177 -17.58 -1.20 -1.73
N VAL A 178 -17.03 -0.23 -2.48
CA VAL A 178 -15.95 -0.46 -3.46
C VAL A 178 -14.75 -1.22 -2.88
N GLU A 179 -14.44 -1.01 -1.59
CA GLU A 179 -13.35 -1.70 -0.89
C GLU A 179 -13.60 -3.19 -0.65
N THR A 180 -14.82 -3.69 -0.90
CA THR A 180 -15.11 -5.14 -0.85
C THR A 180 -14.83 -5.84 -2.18
N ILE A 181 -14.48 -5.09 -3.23
CA ILE A 181 -14.27 -5.63 -4.57
C ILE A 181 -12.82 -6.08 -4.70
N GLU A 182 -12.64 -7.38 -4.96
CA GLU A 182 -11.33 -7.93 -5.28
C GLU A 182 -10.92 -7.54 -6.69
N ALA A 183 -9.62 -7.28 -6.90
CA ALA A 183 -9.04 -6.97 -8.20
C ALA A 183 -9.81 -5.87 -8.98
N PRO A 184 -9.96 -4.63 -8.43
CA PRO A 184 -10.74 -3.57 -9.06
C PRO A 184 -10.28 -3.22 -10.48
N TRP A 185 -8.98 -3.34 -10.74
CA TRP A 185 -8.43 -3.14 -12.07
C TRP A 185 -9.03 -4.12 -13.08
N GLU A 186 -8.98 -5.43 -12.79
CA GLU A 186 -9.44 -6.49 -13.67
C GLU A 186 -10.97 -6.49 -13.82
N HIS A 187 -11.70 -6.28 -12.71
CA HIS A 187 -13.15 -6.45 -12.69
C HIS A 187 -13.94 -5.20 -13.06
N ILE A 188 -13.36 -4.01 -12.92
CA ILE A 188 -14.07 -2.74 -13.19
C ILE A 188 -13.35 -1.94 -14.27
N ILE A 189 -12.10 -1.54 -14.02
CA ILE A 189 -11.41 -0.56 -14.86
C ILE A 189 -11.05 -1.14 -16.24
N ALA A 190 -10.47 -2.33 -16.26
CA ALA A 190 -9.98 -3.00 -17.47
C ALA A 190 -11.01 -3.92 -18.12
N HIS A 191 -12.30 -3.79 -17.76
CA HIS A 191 -13.37 -4.58 -18.35
C HIS A 191 -13.66 -4.19 -19.83
N GLY A 192 -13.36 -2.93 -20.20
CA GLY A 192 -13.61 -2.39 -21.54
C GLY A 192 -12.39 -1.71 -22.18
N LYS A 193 -12.56 -1.22 -23.41
CA LYS A 193 -11.54 -0.39 -24.10
C LYS A 193 -11.40 1.02 -23.52
N PHE A 194 -12.38 1.42 -22.73
CA PHE A 194 -12.48 2.70 -22.06
C PHE A 194 -13.02 2.48 -20.65
N TYR A 195 -12.48 3.24 -19.71
CA TYR A 195 -13.05 3.43 -18.38
C TYR A 195 -13.35 4.91 -18.26
N HIS A 196 -14.64 5.25 -18.34
CA HIS A 196 -15.10 6.62 -18.61
C HIS A 196 -14.39 7.20 -19.85
N ASP A 197 -13.80 8.39 -19.74
CA ASP A 197 -13.10 9.06 -20.84
C ASP A 197 -11.64 8.58 -21.03
N VAL A 198 -11.17 7.64 -20.21
CA VAL A 198 -9.79 7.15 -20.25
C VAL A 198 -9.71 5.87 -21.08
N ARG A 199 -8.88 5.88 -22.13
CA ARG A 199 -8.65 4.69 -22.96
C ARG A 199 -7.80 3.66 -22.23
N ILE A 200 -8.31 2.43 -22.10
CA ILE A 200 -7.63 1.31 -21.47
C ILE A 200 -7.09 0.36 -22.55
N PRO A 201 -5.76 0.32 -22.78
CA PRO A 201 -5.18 -0.43 -23.91
C PRO A 201 -5.06 -1.95 -23.66
N GLY A 202 -5.63 -2.47 -22.57
CA GLY A 202 -5.64 -3.89 -22.21
C GLY A 202 -5.55 -4.11 -20.70
N GLN A 203 -5.29 -5.35 -20.30
CA GLN A 203 -5.26 -5.78 -18.90
C GLN A 203 -4.02 -5.35 -18.11
N LYS A 204 -2.99 -4.80 -18.75
CA LYS A 204 -1.76 -4.41 -18.04
C LYS A 204 -1.86 -2.96 -17.55
N LYS A 205 -1.67 -2.76 -16.25
CA LYS A 205 -1.52 -1.44 -15.60
C LYS A 205 -0.36 -0.65 -16.22
N ARG A 206 -0.53 0.66 -16.40
CA ARG A 206 0.51 1.56 -16.96
C ARG A 206 0.48 2.91 -16.29
N VAL A 207 1.64 3.42 -15.88
CA VAL A 207 1.85 4.76 -15.28
C VAL A 207 1.05 5.86 -16.01
N ARG A 208 1.17 5.94 -17.34
CA ARG A 208 0.47 6.95 -18.15
C ARG A 208 -1.06 6.91 -18.05
N ILE A 209 -1.65 5.77 -17.72
CA ILE A 209 -3.09 5.67 -17.48
C ILE A 209 -3.43 6.23 -16.10
N PHE A 210 -2.62 5.92 -15.09
CA PHE A 210 -2.81 6.42 -13.72
C PHE A 210 -2.61 7.93 -13.63
N GLU A 211 -1.68 8.50 -14.40
CA GLU A 211 -1.54 9.96 -14.56
C GLU A 211 -2.84 10.63 -15.02
N GLN A 212 -3.67 9.95 -15.82
CA GLN A 212 -4.97 10.47 -16.26
C GLN A 212 -6.06 10.33 -15.20
N PHE A 213 -5.93 9.39 -14.26
CA PHE A 213 -6.89 9.22 -13.15
C PHE A 213 -6.67 10.22 -12.02
N VAL A 214 -5.41 10.64 -11.78
CA VAL A 214 -5.05 11.54 -10.68
C VAL A 214 -5.94 12.78 -10.56
N PRO A 215 -6.23 13.54 -11.64
CA PRO A 215 -7.05 14.75 -11.51
C PRO A 215 -8.45 14.47 -10.94
N VAL A 216 -9.13 13.43 -11.43
CA VAL A 216 -10.47 13.06 -10.98
C VAL A 216 -10.44 12.50 -9.56
N VAL A 217 -9.44 11.68 -9.23
CA VAL A 217 -9.24 11.19 -7.85
C VAL A 217 -9.04 12.35 -6.87
N CYS A 218 -8.25 13.36 -7.24
CA CYS A 218 -8.00 14.51 -6.39
C CYS A 218 -9.22 15.44 -6.27
N GLU A 219 -9.93 15.68 -7.38
CA GLU A 219 -11.15 16.48 -7.40
C GLU A 219 -12.22 15.86 -6.48
N ASN A 220 -12.39 14.55 -6.57
CA ASN A 220 -13.39 13.80 -5.82
C ASN A 220 -12.86 13.23 -4.49
N TRP A 221 -11.70 13.66 -3.99
CA TRP A 221 -11.05 13.04 -2.82
C TRP A 221 -11.96 12.99 -1.58
N SER A 222 -12.76 14.03 -1.33
CA SER A 222 -13.73 14.04 -0.23
C SER A 222 -14.80 12.94 -0.34
N LYS A 223 -15.20 12.58 -1.57
CA LYS A 223 -16.10 11.45 -1.81
C LYS A 223 -15.37 10.11 -1.67
N VAL A 224 -14.11 10.05 -2.09
CA VAL A 224 -13.25 8.87 -1.88
C VAL A 224 -13.11 8.55 -0.39
N THR A 225 -12.87 9.54 0.49
CA THR A 225 -12.75 9.29 1.94
C THR A 225 -14.08 9.05 2.67
N GLU A 226 -15.20 9.41 2.04
CA GLU A 226 -16.54 8.98 2.47
C GLU A 226 -16.74 7.48 2.18
N LEU A 227 -16.39 7.04 0.97
CA LEU A 227 -16.66 5.68 0.47
C LEU A 227 -15.59 4.65 0.87
N CYS A 228 -14.35 5.08 1.05
CA CYS A 228 -13.21 4.22 1.34
C CYS A 228 -12.64 4.52 2.73
N GLU A 229 -12.71 3.54 3.63
CA GLU A 229 -12.10 3.57 4.94
C GLU A 229 -10.57 3.73 4.85
N SER A 230 -9.91 3.02 3.92
CA SER A 230 -8.46 3.10 3.73
C SER A 230 -7.99 4.49 3.29
N ALA A 231 -8.76 5.17 2.44
CA ALA A 231 -8.43 6.53 2.00
C ALA A 231 -8.59 7.55 3.14
N ARG A 232 -9.64 7.40 3.94
CA ARG A 232 -9.89 8.23 5.13
C ARG A 232 -8.83 8.03 6.21
N ASP A 233 -8.42 6.79 6.44
CA ASP A 233 -7.33 6.47 7.36
C ASP A 233 -6.00 7.07 6.87
N PHE A 234 -5.70 6.95 5.57
CA PHE A 234 -4.52 7.59 4.98
C PHE A 234 -4.52 9.11 5.18
N GLU A 235 -5.63 9.79 4.85
CA GLU A 235 -5.75 11.24 5.02
C GLU A 235 -5.49 11.66 6.48
N LYS A 236 -6.11 10.98 7.44
CA LYS A 236 -5.90 11.26 8.87
C LYS A 236 -4.45 11.03 9.31
N ALA A 237 -3.85 9.92 8.89
CA ALA A 237 -2.49 9.56 9.25
C ALA A 237 -1.48 10.55 8.66
N LEU A 238 -1.67 10.98 7.42
CA LEU A 238 -0.81 11.96 6.78
C LEU A 238 -0.95 13.34 7.43
N LEU A 239 -2.17 13.79 7.71
CA LEU A 239 -2.43 15.08 8.37
C LEU A 239 -1.84 15.16 9.79
N ALA A 240 -1.67 14.02 10.47
CA ALA A 240 -1.00 13.99 11.77
C ALA A 240 0.51 14.23 11.70
N LEU A 241 1.13 14.15 10.51
CA LEU A 241 2.58 14.26 10.30
C LEU A 241 3.00 15.60 9.65
N VAL A 242 2.06 16.37 9.08
CA VAL A 242 2.37 17.55 8.25
C VAL A 242 2.17 18.88 8.96
#